data_AF-J0ZHU9-F1
#
_entry.id   AF-J0ZHU9-F1
#
_cell.length_a   1.000
_cell.length_b   1.000
_cell.length_c   1.000
_cell.angle_alpha   90.00
_cell.angle_beta   90.00
_cell.angle_gamma   90.00
#
_symmetry.space_group_name_H-M   'P 1'
#
loop_
_entity.id
_entity.type
_entity.pdbx_description
1 polymer ?
#
loop_
_entity_poly.entity_id
_entity_poly.type
_entity_poly.pdbx_seq_one_letter_code
_entity_poly.pdbx_strand_id
1 'polypeptide(L)' 'MDGYQLFRVIDPDLCNKKWIFHKKIVEEKKKELREQGYIVRNESCIFAAEGAKHSPDIIYIKDGKIKFMDIKIS' A
#
# COMPACT_ATOMS: atom_id res chain seq x y z
N MET A 1 -0.44 -31.75 -0.50
CA MET A 1 -1.72 -31.00 -0.51
C MET A 1 -1.37 -29.53 -0.60
N ASP A 2 -1.70 -28.96 -1.74
CA ASP A 2 -1.40 -27.58 -2.13
C ASP A 2 -1.95 -26.59 -1.11
N GLY A 3 -1.08 -25.81 -0.45
CA GLY A 3 -1.49 -24.81 0.55
C GLY A 3 -2.53 -23.82 0.01
N TYR A 4 -2.53 -23.58 -1.30
CA TYR A 4 -3.53 -22.74 -1.99
C TYR A 4 -4.98 -23.19 -1.81
N GLN A 5 -5.23 -24.50 -1.65
CA GLN A 5 -6.60 -25.00 -1.46
C GLN A 5 -7.10 -24.76 -0.03
N LEU A 6 -6.22 -24.72 0.97
CA LEU A 6 -6.62 -24.57 2.38
C LEU A 6 -7.13 -23.15 2.69
N PHE A 7 -6.53 -22.11 2.09
CA PHE A 7 -6.93 -20.71 2.33
C PHE A 7 -8.35 -20.41 1.85
N ARG A 8 -8.78 -20.99 0.72
CA ARG A 8 -10.15 -20.80 0.18
C ARG A 8 -11.21 -21.55 0.98
N VAL A 9 -10.85 -22.62 1.69
CA VAL A 9 -11.80 -23.46 2.46
C VAL A 9 -12.13 -22.82 3.81
N ILE A 10 -11.21 -22.05 4.40
CA ILE A 10 -11.39 -21.43 5.73
C ILE A 10 -12.06 -20.06 5.64
N ASP A 11 -11.65 -19.22 4.69
CA ASP A 11 -12.31 -17.93 4.41
C ASP A 11 -12.04 -17.53 2.95
N PRO A 12 -13.00 -17.77 2.03
CA PRO A 12 -12.81 -17.47 0.61
C PRO A 12 -12.63 -15.97 0.32
N ASP A 13 -13.00 -15.09 1.27
CA ASP A 13 -12.92 -13.64 1.14
C ASP A 13 -11.70 -13.04 1.84
N LEU A 14 -10.83 -13.86 2.44
CA LEU A 14 -9.66 -13.40 3.19
C LEU A 14 -8.78 -12.44 2.40
N CYS A 15 -8.57 -12.71 1.10
CA CYS A 15 -7.82 -11.83 0.21
C CYS A 15 -8.50 -10.46 0.06
N ASN A 16 -9.81 -10.43 -0.13
CA ASN A 16 -10.57 -9.19 -0.27
C ASN A 16 -10.58 -8.41 1.05
N LYS A 17 -10.77 -9.09 2.19
CA LYS A 17 -10.70 -8.49 3.52
C LYS A 17 -9.34 -7.84 3.77
N LYS A 18 -8.25 -8.56 3.49
CA LYS A 18 -6.89 -8.02 3.62
C LYS A 18 -6.66 -6.82 2.69
N TRP A 19 -7.15 -6.88 1.45
CA TRP A 19 -7.02 -5.78 0.51
C TRP A 19 -7.83 -4.54 0.93
N ILE A 20 -9.07 -4.71 1.39
CA ILE A 20 -9.90 -3.61 1.90
C ILE A 20 -9.25 -2.98 3.12
N PHE A 21 -8.76 -3.81 4.05
CA PHE A 21 -8.06 -3.36 5.24
C PHE A 21 -6.80 -2.56 4.88
N HIS A 22 -5.98 -3.08 3.96
CA HIS A 22 -4.82 -2.39 3.40
C HIS A 22 -5.17 -1.00 2.90
N LYS A 23 -6.17 -0.95 2.01
CA LYS A 23 -6.61 0.28 1.37
C LYS A 23 -7.07 1.32 2.39
N LYS A 24 -7.76 0.86 3.44
CA LYS A 24 -8.19 1.74 4.53
C LYS A 24 -6.99 2.35 5.26
N ILE A 25 -6.00 1.54 5.65
CA ILE A 25 -4.78 2.04 6.31
C ILE A 25 -4.02 3.02 5.41
N VAL A 26 -3.88 2.70 4.13
CA VAL A 26 -3.22 3.57 3.15
C VAL A 26 -3.92 4.93 3.09
N GLU A 27 -5.26 4.98 3.01
CA GLU A 27 -6.01 6.23 2.98
C GLU A 27 -5.94 7.01 4.30
N GLU A 28 -5.99 6.33 5.45
CA GLU A 28 -5.79 6.97 6.76
C GLU A 28 -4.40 7.61 6.84
N LYS A 29 -3.35 6.91 6.37
CA LYS A 29 -1.99 7.44 6.40
C LYS A 29 -1.79 8.61 5.44
N LYS A 30 -2.42 8.58 4.27
CA LYS A 30 -2.45 9.74 3.35
C LYS A 30 -3.13 10.94 4.01
N LYS A 31 -4.20 10.73 4.77
CA LYS A 31 -4.86 11.81 5.53
C LYS A 31 -3.93 12.39 6.58
N GLU A 32 -3.28 11.57 7.39
CA GLU A 32 -2.30 12.03 8.39
C GLU A 32 -1.19 12.87 7.76
N LEU A 33 -0.66 12.46 6.61
CA LEU A 33 0.38 13.20 5.89
C LEU A 33 -0.11 14.56 5.38
N ARG A 34 -1.35 14.64 4.90
CA ARG A 34 -1.99 15.91 4.50
C ARG A 34 -2.21 16.82 5.71
N GLU A 35 -2.63 16.27 6.85
CA GLU A 35 -2.79 17.01 8.11
C GLU A 35 -1.45 17.53 8.66
N GLN A 36 -0.34 16.83 8.38
CA GLN A 36 1.02 17.30 8.65
C GLN A 36 1.54 18.34 7.64
N GLY A 37 0.73 18.72 6.65
CA GLY A 37 1.07 19.73 5.64
C GLY A 37 1.86 19.20 4.44
N TYR A 38 2.01 17.87 4.30
CA TYR A 38 2.70 17.29 3.15
C TYR A 38 1.79 17.19 1.93
N ILE A 39 2.38 17.38 0.75
CA ILE A 39 1.69 17.16 -0.53
C ILE A 39 1.74 15.66 -0.83
N VAL A 40 0.58 15.00 -0.77
CA VAL A 40 0.42 13.58 -1.10
C VAL A 40 -0.03 13.43 -2.55
N ARG A 41 0.67 12.62 -3.35
CA ARG A 41 0.26 12.26 -4.69
C ARG A 41 -0.71 11.08 -4.64
N ASN A 42 -1.80 11.17 -5.41
CA ASN A 42 -2.80 10.10 -5.53
C ASN A 42 -2.53 9.17 -6.72
N GLU A 43 -1.58 9.53 -7.59
CA GLU A 43 -1.24 8.75 -8.77
C GLU A 43 -0.40 7.53 -8.37
N SER A 44 -0.73 6.38 -8.97
CA SER A 44 0.12 5.20 -8.91
C SER A 44 1.40 5.48 -9.71
N CYS A 45 2.55 5.40 -9.05
CA CYS A 45 3.84 5.45 -9.72
C CYS A 45 4.45 4.06 -9.68
N ILE A 46 4.89 3.56 -10.83
CA ILE A 46 5.66 2.32 -10.90
C ILE A 46 7.06 2.72 -11.34
N PHE A 47 8.06 2.40 -10.53
CA PHE A 47 9.45 2.60 -10.89
C PHE A 47 10.23 1.30 -10.83
N ALA A 48 11.24 1.19 -11.69
CA ALA A 48 12.16 0.07 -11.66
C ALA A 48 13.18 0.32 -10.54
N ALA A 49 13.13 -0.49 -9.50
CA ALA A 49 14.13 -0.54 -8.45
C ALA A 49 14.73 -1.95 -8.44
N GLU A 50 16.07 -2.04 -8.51
CA GLU A 50 16.80 -3.31 -8.38
C GLU A 50 16.34 -4.42 -9.35
N GLY A 51 15.96 -4.04 -10.59
CA GLY A 51 15.48 -4.99 -11.60
C GLY A 51 14.03 -5.47 -11.40
N ALA A 52 13.34 -5.01 -10.36
CA ALA A 52 11.93 -5.28 -10.11
C ALA A 52 11.07 -4.02 -10.32
N LYS A 53 9.82 -4.20 -10.77
CA LYS A 53 8.81 -3.13 -10.77
C LYS A 53 8.31 -2.95 -9.35
N HIS A 54 8.60 -1.80 -8.75
CA HIS A 54 8.11 -1.43 -7.44
C HIS A 54 6.99 -0.39 -7.58
N SER A 55 5.92 -0.58 -6.81
CA SER A 55 4.75 0.29 -6.78
C SER A 55 4.45 0.63 -5.31
N PRO A 56 4.94 1.78 -4.80
CA PRO A 56 4.73 2.15 -3.41
C PRO A 56 3.26 2.43 -3.12
N ASP A 57 2.84 2.19 -1.88
CA ASP A 57 1.47 2.48 -1.44
C ASP A 57 1.18 3.99 -1.37
N ILE A 58 2.16 4.78 -0.95
CA ILE A 58 2.02 6.22 -0.75
C ILE A 58 3.25 6.97 -1.28
N ILE A 59 2.97 8.07 -1.98
CA ILE A 59 3.98 8.98 -2.51
C ILE A 59 3.67 10.39 -1.98
N TYR A 60 4.64 11.04 -1.37
CA TYR A 60 4.46 12.37 -0.80
C TYR A 60 5.73 13.22 -0.92
N ILE A 61 5.58 14.54 -0.85
CA ILE A 61 6.69 15.49 -0.88
C ILE A 61 6.99 15.93 0.55
N LYS A 62 8.23 15.74 0.96
CA LYS A 62 8.77 16.22 2.23
C LYS A 62 10.09 16.93 1.96
N ASP A 63 10.22 18.16 2.46
CA ASP A 63 11.42 19.00 2.27
C ASP A 63 11.82 19.16 0.79
N GLY A 64 10.83 19.34 -0.09
CA GLY A 64 11.04 19.47 -1.54
C GLY A 64 11.45 18.18 -2.25
N LYS A 65 11.49 17.03 -1.55
CA LYS A 65 11.90 15.73 -2.10
C LYS A 65 10.73 14.75 -2.11
N ILE A 66 10.66 13.93 -3.15
CA ILE A 66 9.72 12.82 -3.25
C ILE A 66 10.14 11.73 -2.26
N LYS A 67 9.17 11.21 -1.50
CA LYS A 67 9.30 10.10 -0.57
C LYS A 67 8.28 9.02 -0.91
N PHE A 68 8.70 7.78 -0.72
CA PHE A 68 7.90 6.58 -0.93
C PHE A 68 7.67 5.91 0.43
N MET A 69 6.47 5.38 0.64
CA MET A 69 6.11 4.67 1.87
C MET A 69 5.24 3.46 1.51
N ASP A 70 5.68 2.30 1.96
CA ASP A 70 4.95 1.04 1.86
C ASP A 70 4.32 0.70 3.21
N ILE A 71 3.04 0.32 3.17
CA ILE A 71 2.31 -0.12 4.35
C ILE A 71 2.45 -1.64 4.43
N LYS A 72 3.09 -2.13 5.49
CA LYS A 72 3.14 -3.56 5.77
C LYS A 72 1.96 -3.96 6.64
N ILE A 73 1.14 -4.86 6.14
CA ILE A 73 0.12 -5.54 6.95
C ILE A 73 0.74 -6.86 7.42
N SER A 74 0.93 -7.00 8.72
CA SER A 74 1.31 -8.27 9.37
C SER A 74 0.09 -9.17 9.55
#